data_AF-A0A413IZK9-F1
#
_entry.id   AF-A0A413IZK9-F1
#
_cell.length_a   1.000
_cell.length_b   1.000
_cell.length_c   1.000
_cell.angle_alpha   90.00
_cell.angle_beta   90.00
_cell.angle_gamma   90.00
#
_symmetry.space_group_name_H-M   'P 1'
#
loop_
_entity.id
_entity.type
_entity.pdbx_description
1 polymer ?
#
loop_
_entity_poly.entity_id
_entity_poly.type
_entity_poly.pdbx_seq_one_letter_code
_entity_poly.pdbx_strand_id
1 'polypeptide(L)'
;MDARKVEKITALLISAMIVCLSFSREWDWQTVGIYAGSNMPERLLYPFFHTNMFHALLNSWCLLSIIFIYDIGIGRLLSAYMIAVTVPVDTLGYFTTMDSPTVGLSGLVFALFGSISFEVLRKRYYQLWMLFYLVAGFLFPGINAVLHLWCYVLGLIMALLNKPVKIMHHER
;
A
#
# COMPACT_ATOMS: atom_id res chain seq x y z
N MET A 1 4.85 -8.91 -27.00
CA MET A 1 5.30 -9.28 -25.64
C MET A 1 4.54 -8.36 -24.68
N ASP A 2 3.75 -8.91 -23.75
CA ASP A 2 3.05 -8.10 -22.74
C ASP A 2 4.09 -7.28 -21.96
N ALA A 3 4.05 -5.95 -22.09
CA ALA A 3 5.12 -5.06 -21.65
C ALA A 3 5.40 -5.11 -20.13
N ARG A 4 4.48 -5.71 -19.36
CA ARG A 4 4.54 -5.83 -17.89
C ARG A 4 4.46 -7.26 -17.38
N LYS A 5 4.97 -8.23 -18.17
CA LYS A 5 4.94 -9.65 -17.79
C LYS A 5 5.61 -9.89 -16.43
N VAL A 6 6.73 -9.21 -16.15
CA VAL A 6 7.47 -9.37 -14.89
C VAL A 6 6.63 -8.89 -13.71
N GLU A 7 6.08 -7.68 -13.79
CA GLU A 7 5.29 -7.08 -12.71
C GLU A 7 4.02 -7.88 -12.38
N LYS A 8 3.33 -8.39 -13.41
CA LYS A 8 2.17 -9.28 -13.24
C LYS A 8 2.55 -10.59 -12.55
N ILE A 9 3.67 -11.22 -12.96
CA ILE A 9 4.18 -12.43 -12.32
C ILE A 9 4.56 -12.13 -10.86
N THR A 10 5.28 -11.03 -10.60
CA THR A 10 5.64 -10.60 -9.24
C THR A 10 4.41 -10.43 -8.37
N ALA A 11 3.37 -9.75 -8.85
CA ALA A 11 2.14 -9.55 -8.09
C ALA A 11 1.39 -10.86 -7.80
N LEU A 12 1.36 -11.79 -8.76
CA LEU A 12 0.79 -13.13 -8.57
C LEU A 12 1.58 -13.94 -7.54
N LEU A 13 2.91 -13.91 -7.60
CA LEU A 13 3.78 -14.60 -6.64
C LEU A 13 3.61 -14.03 -5.22
N ILE A 14 3.57 -12.71 -5.08
CA ILE A 14 3.29 -12.05 -3.80
C ILE A 14 1.91 -12.48 -3.28
N SER A 15 0.88 -12.42 -4.12
CA SER A 15 -0.49 -12.80 -3.75
C SER A 15 -0.58 -14.25 -3.29
N ALA A 16 0.02 -15.18 -4.05
CA ALA A 16 0.07 -16.59 -3.69
C ALA A 16 0.83 -16.80 -2.36
N MET A 17 1.97 -16.14 -2.18
CA MET A 17 2.77 -16.23 -0.97
C MET A 17 2.01 -15.75 0.26
N ILE A 18 1.38 -14.57 0.22
CA ILE A 18 0.67 -14.03 1.39
C ILE A 18 -0.57 -14.85 1.75
N VAL A 19 -1.25 -15.43 0.74
CA VAL A 19 -2.36 -16.35 0.95
C VAL A 19 -1.86 -17.63 1.62
N CYS A 20 -0.76 -18.22 1.13
CA CYS A 20 -0.13 -19.38 1.76
C CYS A 20 0.29 -19.12 3.21
N LEU A 21 0.96 -17.98 3.47
CA LEU A 21 1.41 -17.61 4.83
C LEU A 21 0.25 -17.35 5.79
N SER A 22 -0.92 -16.94 5.28
CA SER A 22 -2.11 -16.68 6.10
C SER A 22 -2.79 -17.95 6.65
N PHE A 23 -2.39 -19.15 6.19
CA PHE A 23 -2.85 -20.41 6.79
C PHE A 23 -2.13 -20.75 8.10
N SER A 24 -0.94 -20.18 8.34
CA SER A 24 -0.19 -20.38 9.57
C SER A 24 -0.83 -19.60 10.72
N ARG A 25 -1.16 -20.30 11.82
CA ARG A 25 -1.90 -19.73 12.96
C ARG A 25 -1.01 -19.24 14.13
N GLU A 26 0.30 -19.45 14.06
CA GLU A 26 1.22 -19.29 15.21
C GLU A 26 2.32 -18.24 15.00
N TRP A 27 2.04 -17.18 14.24
CA TRP A 27 3.02 -16.10 14.10
C TRP A 27 3.11 -15.26 15.38
N ASP A 28 4.32 -15.08 15.90
CA ASP A 28 4.59 -14.00 16.83
C ASP A 28 4.63 -12.68 16.08
N TRP A 29 3.53 -11.92 16.16
CA TRP A 29 3.38 -10.65 15.46
C TRP A 29 4.44 -9.62 15.85
N GLN A 30 5.08 -9.73 17.02
CA GLN A 30 6.15 -8.82 17.42
C GLN A 30 7.42 -8.99 16.57
N THR A 31 7.60 -10.15 15.94
CA THR A 31 8.77 -10.49 15.11
C THR A 31 8.58 -10.22 13.62
N VAL A 32 7.34 -9.98 13.20
CA VAL A 32 6.99 -9.81 11.77
C VAL A 32 6.14 -8.58 11.49
N GLY A 33 5.66 -7.87 12.51
CA GLY A 33 4.78 -6.71 12.37
C GLY A 33 5.50 -5.38 12.50
N ILE A 34 4.91 -4.32 11.95
CA ILE A 34 5.36 -2.95 12.12
C ILE A 34 4.62 -2.28 13.28
N TYR A 35 5.37 -1.67 14.20
CA TYR A 35 4.89 -0.94 15.37
C TYR A 35 5.97 0.03 15.88
N ALA A 36 5.63 0.93 16.80
CA ALA A 36 6.61 1.81 17.45
C ALA A 36 7.67 0.97 18.19
N GLY A 37 8.95 1.16 17.86
CA GLY A 37 10.07 0.37 18.36
C GLY A 37 10.48 -0.84 17.50
N SER A 38 9.75 -1.13 16.40
CA SER A 38 10.13 -2.21 15.48
C SER A 38 11.42 -1.89 14.70
N ASN A 39 12.30 -2.88 14.52
CA ASN A 39 13.52 -2.72 13.75
C ASN A 39 13.25 -2.91 12.24
N MET A 40 14.29 -2.78 11.41
CA MET A 40 14.13 -2.91 9.95
C MET A 40 13.66 -4.29 9.47
N PRO A 41 14.10 -5.44 10.03
CA PRO A 41 13.60 -6.74 9.58
C PRO A 41 12.08 -6.86 9.68
N GLU A 42 11.48 -6.47 10.81
CA GLU A 42 10.05 -6.52 11.05
C GLU A 42 9.31 -5.59 10.07
N ARG A 43 9.86 -4.39 9.84
CA ARG A 43 9.34 -3.41 8.88
C ARG A 43 9.40 -3.88 7.43
N LEU A 44 10.39 -4.70 7.06
CA LEU A 44 10.48 -5.29 5.72
C LEU A 44 9.53 -6.50 5.57
N LEU A 45 9.26 -7.22 6.66
CA LEU A 45 8.48 -8.45 6.64
C LEU A 45 6.97 -8.20 6.72
N TYR A 46 6.52 -7.18 7.45
CA TYR A 46 5.10 -6.98 7.74
C TYR A 46 4.14 -7.00 6.54
N PRO A 47 4.51 -6.53 5.33
CA PRO A 47 3.59 -6.56 4.19
C PRO A 47 3.21 -7.99 3.74
N PHE A 48 4.01 -8.99 4.11
CA PHE A 48 3.84 -10.38 3.66
C PHE A 48 3.01 -11.24 4.62
N PHE A 49 2.84 -10.80 5.86
CA PHE A 49 2.06 -11.50 6.87
C PHE A 49 0.64 -10.93 6.96
N HIS A 50 -0.33 -11.77 7.27
CA HIS A 50 -1.73 -11.37 7.40
C HIS A 50 -2.38 -12.13 8.54
N THR A 51 -3.25 -11.45 9.28
CA THR A 51 -3.94 -11.99 10.46
C THR A 51 -4.91 -13.14 10.14
N ASN A 52 -5.43 -13.20 8.92
CA ASN A 52 -6.29 -14.28 8.44
C ASN A 52 -6.38 -14.29 6.90
N MET A 53 -6.97 -15.37 6.37
CA MET A 53 -7.19 -15.59 4.94
C MET A 53 -8.01 -14.48 4.28
N PHE A 54 -9.07 -14.00 4.92
CA PHE A 54 -9.93 -12.95 4.35
C PHE A 54 -9.13 -11.65 4.12
N HIS A 55 -8.32 -11.26 5.11
CA HIS A 55 -7.44 -10.11 5.01
C HIS A 55 -6.40 -10.28 3.89
N ALA A 56 -5.79 -11.47 3.75
CA ALA A 56 -4.83 -11.76 2.68
C ALA A 56 -5.48 -11.75 1.28
N LEU A 57 -6.69 -12.29 1.14
CA LEU A 57 -7.44 -12.30 -0.12
C LEU A 57 -7.86 -10.89 -0.54
N LEU A 58 -8.30 -10.05 0.40
CA LEU A 58 -8.66 -8.67 0.10
C LEU A 58 -7.44 -7.87 -0.39
N ASN A 59 -6.29 -8.02 0.27
CA ASN A 59 -5.05 -7.38 -0.15
C ASN A 59 -4.56 -7.87 -1.52
N SER A 60 -4.62 -9.19 -1.74
CA SER A 60 -4.31 -9.81 -3.03
C SER A 60 -5.21 -9.27 -4.13
N TRP A 61 -6.52 -9.20 -3.87
CA TRP A 61 -7.50 -8.67 -4.82
C TRP A 61 -7.20 -7.22 -5.19
N CYS A 62 -6.92 -6.37 -4.21
CA CYS A 62 -6.56 -4.98 -4.47
C CYS A 62 -5.25 -4.86 -5.27
N LEU A 63 -4.18 -5.57 -4.87
CA LEU A 63 -2.91 -5.55 -5.59
C LEU A 63 -3.10 -6.01 -7.04
N LEU A 64 -3.70 -7.17 -7.25
CA LEU A 64 -3.91 -7.73 -8.59
C LEU A 64 -4.79 -6.81 -9.44
N SER A 65 -5.86 -6.24 -8.87
CA SER A 65 -6.70 -5.27 -9.58
C SER A 65 -5.88 -4.09 -10.09
N ILE A 66 -5.03 -3.49 -9.25
CA ILE A 66 -4.20 -2.35 -9.66
C ILE A 66 -3.22 -2.76 -10.77
N ILE A 67 -2.47 -3.85 -10.56
CA ILE A 67 -1.41 -4.30 -11.48
C ILE A 67 -1.96 -4.74 -12.85
N PHE A 68 -3.17 -5.31 -12.90
CA PHE A 68 -3.78 -5.77 -14.14
C PHE A 68 -4.59 -4.68 -14.87
N ILE A 69 -5.03 -3.62 -14.18
CA ILE A 69 -5.80 -2.52 -14.76
C ILE A 69 -4.91 -1.35 -15.20
N TYR A 70 -3.87 -1.03 -14.44
CA TYR A 70 -3.00 0.14 -14.66
C TYR A 70 -1.60 -0.27 -15.13
N ASP A 71 -0.92 0.61 -15.86
CA ASP A 71 0.46 0.40 -16.28
C ASP A 71 1.44 0.67 -15.11
N ILE A 72 1.53 -0.29 -14.19
CA ILE A 72 2.42 -0.22 -13.04
C ILE A 72 3.75 -0.88 -13.38
N GLY A 73 4.80 -0.07 -13.55
CA GLY A 73 6.17 -0.57 -13.70
C GLY A 73 6.80 -1.01 -12.37
N ILE A 74 7.81 -1.86 -12.45
CA ILE A 74 8.51 -2.40 -11.27
C ILE A 74 9.03 -1.30 -10.32
N GLY A 75 9.53 -0.18 -10.84
CA GLY A 75 10.02 0.93 -10.02
C GLY A 75 8.93 1.57 -9.16
N ARG A 76 7.69 1.63 -9.66
CA ARG A 76 6.53 2.14 -8.92
C ARG A 76 6.07 1.16 -7.85
N LEU A 77 6.10 -0.14 -8.15
CA LEU A 77 5.82 -1.19 -7.18
C LEU A 77 6.85 -1.18 -6.04
N LEU A 78 8.14 -1.08 -6.38
CA LEU A 78 9.23 -0.94 -5.40
C LEU A 78 9.09 0.33 -4.58
N SER A 79 8.74 1.46 -5.20
CA SER A 79 8.52 2.71 -4.48
C SER A 79 7.36 2.62 -3.49
N ALA A 80 6.25 1.99 -3.88
CA ALA A 80 5.11 1.76 -2.99
C ALA A 80 5.48 0.85 -1.81
N TYR A 81 6.29 -0.19 -2.06
CA TYR A 81 6.86 -1.03 -1.00
C TYR A 81 7.75 -0.20 -0.07
N MET A 82 8.67 0.60 -0.61
CA MET A 82 9.56 1.45 0.20
C MET A 82 8.78 2.45 1.05
N ILE A 83 7.73 3.07 0.51
CA ILE A 83 6.83 3.96 1.26
C ILE A 83 6.22 3.22 2.46
N ALA A 84 5.75 2.00 2.25
CA ALA A 84 5.09 1.19 3.27
C ALA A 84 6.06 0.78 4.40
N VAL A 85 7.25 0.29 4.06
CA VAL A 85 8.25 -0.17 5.05
C VAL A 85 9.01 0.96 5.74
N THR A 86 8.89 2.19 5.25
CA THR A 86 9.56 3.37 5.84
C THR A 86 8.62 4.30 6.62
N VAL A 87 7.34 3.95 6.79
CA VAL A 87 6.37 4.69 7.62
C VAL A 87 6.99 5.03 8.99
N PRO A 88 7.10 6.31 9.39
CA PRO A 88 7.84 6.71 10.58
C PRO A 88 7.04 6.43 11.87
N VAL A 89 6.89 5.14 12.19
CA VAL A 89 6.03 4.63 13.27
C VAL A 89 6.43 5.13 14.65
N ASP A 90 7.71 5.38 14.91
CA ASP A 90 8.15 5.98 16.18
C ASP A 90 7.70 7.44 16.30
N THR A 91 7.80 8.19 15.20
CA THR A 91 7.38 9.60 15.18
C THR A 91 5.87 9.72 15.24
N LEU A 92 5.16 8.92 14.44
CA LEU A 92 3.70 8.88 14.44
C LEU A 92 3.14 8.34 15.77
N GLY A 93 3.85 7.40 16.40
CA GLY A 93 3.54 6.83 17.71
C GLY A 93 3.40 7.88 18.82
N TYR A 94 4.11 9.00 18.74
CA TYR A 94 3.94 10.11 19.68
C TYR A 94 2.58 10.83 19.55
N PHE A 95 1.96 10.79 18.37
CA PHE A 95 0.71 11.51 18.07
C PHE A 95 -0.51 10.58 18.02
N THR A 96 -0.30 9.28 17.81
CA THR A 96 -1.34 8.26 17.70
C THR A 96 -0.84 6.91 18.24
N THR A 97 -1.73 6.04 18.71
CA THR A 97 -1.34 4.70 19.14
C THR A 97 -0.86 3.86 17.95
N MET A 98 0.43 3.54 17.91
CA MET A 98 1.06 2.62 16.94
C MET A 98 1.82 1.47 17.65
N ASP A 99 1.44 1.16 18.88
CA ASP A 99 2.17 0.21 19.75
C ASP A 99 1.83 -1.25 19.44
N SER A 100 0.70 -1.50 18.78
CA SER A 100 0.28 -2.85 18.40
C SER A 100 0.88 -3.25 17.04
N PRO A 101 1.50 -4.45 16.93
CA PRO A 101 2.03 -4.94 15.67
C PRO A 101 0.98 -4.94 14.57
N THR A 102 1.32 -4.28 13.47
CA THR A 102 0.51 -4.25 12.26
C THR A 102 1.14 -5.18 11.21
N VAL A 103 0.33 -6.03 10.60
CA VAL A 103 0.73 -6.86 9.44
C VAL A 103 -0.25 -6.65 8.30
N GLY A 104 0.23 -6.79 7.07
CA GLY A 104 -0.57 -6.77 5.86
C GLY A 104 -0.03 -5.88 4.77
N LEU A 105 -0.28 -6.27 3.52
CA LEU A 105 0.21 -5.60 2.31
C LEU A 105 -0.43 -4.22 2.07
N SER A 106 -1.45 -3.88 2.85
CA SER A 106 -2.33 -2.73 2.60
C SER A 106 -1.60 -1.40 2.55
N GLY A 107 -0.49 -1.22 3.28
CA GLY A 107 0.35 -0.03 3.15
C GLY A 107 0.85 0.20 1.73
N LEU A 108 1.41 -0.85 1.10
CA LEU A 108 1.85 -0.82 -0.30
C LEU A 108 0.65 -0.53 -1.22
N VAL A 109 -0.48 -1.18 -0.99
CA VAL A 109 -1.69 -0.99 -1.80
C VAL A 109 -2.21 0.45 -1.72
N PHE A 110 -2.25 1.06 -0.53
CA PHE A 110 -2.64 2.46 -0.37
C PHE A 110 -1.63 3.43 -1.02
N ALA A 111 -0.34 3.13 -0.98
CA ALA A 111 0.67 3.89 -1.74
C ALA A 111 0.43 3.79 -3.25
N LEU A 112 0.09 2.60 -3.76
CA LEU A 112 -0.29 2.43 -5.17
C LEU A 112 -1.57 3.19 -5.51
N PHE A 113 -2.60 3.13 -4.67
CA PHE A 113 -3.82 3.94 -4.82
C PHE A 113 -3.53 5.43 -4.90
N GLY A 114 -2.71 5.95 -3.98
CA GLY A 114 -2.25 7.33 -4.04
C GLY A 114 -1.56 7.63 -5.37
N SER A 115 -0.65 6.75 -5.79
CA SER A 115 0.13 6.94 -7.00
C SER A 115 -0.73 7.03 -8.27
N ILE A 116 -1.84 6.28 -8.39
CA ILE A 116 -2.68 6.25 -9.61
C ILE A 116 -3.69 7.39 -9.68
N SER A 117 -3.71 8.29 -8.68
CA SER A 117 -4.74 9.30 -8.50
C SER A 117 -4.99 10.21 -9.71
N PHE A 118 -4.00 10.44 -10.57
CA PHE A 118 -4.16 11.24 -11.79
C PHE A 118 -4.42 10.43 -13.06
N GLU A 119 -4.17 9.12 -13.03
CA GLU A 119 -4.38 8.19 -14.15
C GLU A 119 -5.83 7.72 -14.24
N VAL A 120 -6.57 7.75 -13.13
CA VAL A 120 -7.99 7.39 -13.13
C VAL A 120 -8.83 8.38 -13.95
N LEU A 121 -9.84 7.86 -14.64
CA LEU A 121 -10.77 8.66 -15.47
C LEU A 121 -11.60 9.62 -14.61
N ARG A 122 -12.34 9.08 -13.62
CA ARG A 122 -13.23 9.85 -12.74
C ARG A 122 -12.53 10.26 -11.43
N LYS A 123 -11.58 11.19 -11.52
CA LYS A 123 -10.71 11.62 -10.39
C LYS A 123 -11.46 11.95 -9.11
N ARG A 124 -12.50 12.80 -9.17
CA ARG A 124 -13.29 13.16 -7.98
C ARG A 124 -14.00 11.95 -7.36
N TYR A 125 -14.60 11.10 -8.18
CA TYR A 125 -15.27 9.88 -7.73
C TYR A 125 -14.28 8.93 -7.05
N TYR A 126 -13.10 8.75 -7.64
CA TYR A 126 -12.02 7.95 -7.07
C TYR A 126 -11.58 8.50 -5.70
N GLN A 127 -11.35 9.82 -5.60
CA GLN A 127 -10.93 10.47 -4.36
C GLN A 127 -11.99 10.38 -3.26
N LEU A 128 -13.28 10.46 -3.60
CA LEU A 128 -14.37 10.23 -2.64
C LEU A 128 -14.36 8.79 -2.10
N TRP A 129 -14.08 7.80 -2.95
CA TRP A 129 -13.91 6.41 -2.50
C TRP A 129 -12.66 6.22 -1.64
N MET A 130 -11.54 6.87 -1.99
CA MET A 130 -10.34 6.81 -1.15
C MET A 130 -10.57 7.43 0.23
N LEU A 131 -11.28 8.56 0.28
CA LEU A 131 -11.70 9.16 1.54
C LEU A 131 -12.61 8.22 2.34
N PHE A 132 -13.59 7.59 1.69
CA PHE A 132 -14.47 6.60 2.33
C PHE A 132 -13.67 5.44 2.95
N TYR A 133 -12.72 4.84 2.22
CA TYR A 133 -11.92 3.73 2.73
C TYR A 133 -11.00 4.15 3.89
N LEU A 134 -10.40 5.35 3.81
CA LEU A 134 -9.58 5.89 4.89
C LEU A 134 -10.42 6.13 6.15
N VAL A 135 -11.59 6.77 6.01
CA VAL A 135 -12.52 7.00 7.13
C VAL A 135 -13.00 5.68 7.72
N ALA A 136 -13.36 4.69 6.89
CA ALA A 136 -13.71 3.36 7.37
C ALA A 136 -12.58 2.75 8.21
N GLY A 137 -11.32 2.91 7.79
CA GLY A 137 -10.16 2.46 8.56
C GLY A 137 -10.10 3.05 9.97
N PHE A 138 -10.48 4.33 10.15
CA PHE A 138 -10.54 4.97 11.47
C PHE A 138 -11.73 4.50 12.33
N LEU A 139 -12.76 3.91 11.73
CA LEU A 139 -13.97 3.46 12.44
C LEU A 139 -13.91 1.99 12.86
N PHE A 140 -13.19 1.14 12.12
CA PHE A 140 -13.11 -0.29 12.40
C PHE A 140 -11.88 -0.65 13.24
N PRO A 141 -12.04 -1.39 14.35
CA PRO A 141 -10.91 -1.83 15.16
C PRO A 141 -10.03 -2.81 14.40
N GLY A 142 -8.73 -2.83 14.73
CA GLY A 142 -7.75 -3.73 14.08
C GLY A 142 -7.28 -3.26 12.70
N ILE A 143 -7.63 -2.03 12.28
CA ILE A 143 -7.13 -1.41 11.07
C ILE A 143 -6.18 -0.27 11.44
N ASN A 144 -4.96 -0.28 10.89
CA ASN A 144 -4.01 0.80 11.08
C ASN A 144 -4.26 1.93 10.08
N ALA A 145 -5.28 2.75 10.36
CA ALA A 145 -5.72 3.84 9.50
C ALA A 145 -4.65 4.92 9.26
N VAL A 146 -3.81 5.17 10.27
CA VAL A 146 -2.72 6.16 10.16
C VAL A 146 -1.66 5.69 9.17
N LEU A 147 -1.30 4.40 9.21
CA LEU A 147 -0.41 3.80 8.21
C LEU A 147 -1.00 3.91 6.81
N HIS A 148 -2.31 3.61 6.63
CA HIS A 148 -2.99 3.73 5.34
C HIS A 148 -2.98 5.17 4.82
N LEU A 149 -3.30 6.14 5.68
CA LEU A 149 -3.30 7.56 5.35
C LEU A 149 -1.90 8.02 4.91
N TRP A 150 -0.86 7.67 5.68
CA TRP A 150 0.53 8.01 5.36
C TRP A 150 0.93 7.48 3.99
N CYS A 151 0.70 6.18 3.76
CA CYS A 151 1.05 5.54 2.49
C CYS A 151 0.31 6.18 1.32
N TYR A 152 -0.99 6.43 1.48
CA TYR A 152 -1.81 7.08 0.47
C TYR A 152 -1.30 8.48 0.11
N VAL A 153 -1.00 9.31 1.11
CA VAL A 153 -0.52 10.68 0.91
C VAL A 153 0.82 10.68 0.19
N LEU A 154 1.79 9.83 0.58
CA LEU A 154 3.07 9.75 -0.12
C LEU A 154 2.92 9.21 -1.55
N GLY A 155 2.02 8.26 -1.77
CA GLY A 155 1.64 7.81 -3.11
C GLY A 155 1.08 8.96 -3.96
N LEU A 156 0.18 9.77 -3.39
CA LEU A 156 -0.40 10.92 -4.06
C LEU A 156 0.64 11.99 -4.39
N ILE A 157 1.58 12.25 -3.48
CA ILE A 157 2.72 13.15 -3.72
C ILE A 157 3.59 12.62 -4.85
N MET A 158 3.91 11.33 -4.85
CA MET A 158 4.62 10.70 -5.98
C MET A 158 3.88 10.90 -7.30
N ALA A 159 2.55 10.76 -7.32
CA ALA A 159 1.74 11.00 -8.52
C ALA A 159 1.81 12.46 -8.98
N LEU A 160 1.77 13.42 -8.04
CA LEU A 160 1.89 14.85 -8.31
C LEU A 160 3.25 15.19 -8.93
N LEU A 161 4.33 14.67 -8.36
CA LEU A 161 5.70 14.95 -8.79
C LEU A 161 6.03 14.35 -10.17
N ASN A 162 5.41 13.23 -10.53
CA ASN A 162 5.61 12.58 -11.82
C ASN A 162 4.60 13.01 -12.90
N LYS A 163 3.71 13.96 -12.58
CA LYS A 163 2.72 14.45 -13.54
C LYS A 163 3.43 15.22 -14.66
N PRO A 164 3.23 14.87 -15.95
CA PRO A 164 3.84 15.58 -17.05
C PRO A 164 3.39 17.05 -17.06
N VAL A 165 4.36 17.96 -17.07
CA VAL A 165 4.11 19.40 -17.20
C VAL A 165 3.70 19.69 -18.64
N LYS A 166 2.46 20.13 -18.85
CA LYS A 166 2.04 20.65 -20.16
C LYS A 166 2.69 22.02 -20.34
N ILE A 167 3.74 22.11 -21.16
CA ILE A 167 4.29 23.40 -21.58
C ILE A 167 3.31 23.99 -22.59
N MET A 168 2.60 25.05 -22.22
CA MET A 168 1.81 25.82 -23.16
C MET A 168 2.75 26.71 -23.98
N HIS A 169 2.92 26.42 -25.27
CA HIS A 169 3.48 27.38 -26.19
C HIS A 169 2.42 28.47 -26.43
N HIS A 170 2.69 29.70 -26.01
CA HIS A 170 1.97 30.85 -26.55
C HIS A 170 2.50 31.08 -27.96
N GLU A 171 1.69 30.75 -28.96
CA GLU A 171 1.89 31.27 -30.32
C GLU A 171 1.79 32.80 -30.24
N ARG A 172 2.86 33.47 -30.70
CA ARG A 172 2.93 34.93 -30.83
C ARG A 172 2.38 35.37 -32.16
#